data_AF-A0A7Y3TC56-F1
#
_entry.id   AF-A0A7Y3TC56-F1
#
_cell.length_a   1.000
_cell.length_b   1.000
_cell.length_c   1.000
_cell.angle_alpha   90.00
_cell.angle_beta   90.00
_cell.angle_gamma   90.00
#
_symmetry.space_group_name_H-M   'P 1'
#
loop_
_entity.id
_entity.type
_entity.pdbx_description
1 polymer ?
#
loop_
_entity_poly.entity_id
_entity_poly.type
_entity_poly.pdbx_seq_one_letter_code
_entity_poly.pdbx_strand_id
1 'polypeptide(L)'
;MKKNNLGGMPPPTTRMEFEHNIFLSIEEVRFKLENDIKDYGLYQSVVPSLRKVKSLPNHRIDLTTIDEKVRLHSNMQKWMESDRFQEIRKKAEETTNQKFPPTTEIE
;
A
#
# COMPACT_ATOMS: atom_id res chain seq x y z
N MET A 1 29.11 14.74 -0.17
CA MET A 1 28.62 13.34 -0.20
C MET A 1 27.24 13.32 -0.85
N LYS A 2 27.10 12.74 -2.05
CA LYS A 2 25.75 12.45 -2.59
C LYS A 2 25.16 11.39 -1.66
N LYS A 3 24.10 11.74 -0.93
CA LYS A 3 23.31 10.74 -0.19
C LYS A 3 22.79 9.77 -1.24
N ASN A 4 23.32 8.56 -1.27
CA ASN A 4 22.67 7.47 -1.96
C ASN A 4 21.33 7.31 -1.26
N ASN A 5 20.28 7.91 -1.81
CA ASN A 5 18.92 7.58 -1.42
C ASN A 5 18.78 6.10 -1.75
N LEU A 6 19.03 5.24 -0.76
CA LEU A 6 18.58 3.85 -0.72
C LEU A 6 17.08 3.96 -0.87
N GLY A 7 16.64 3.97 -2.12
CA GLY A 7 15.39 4.59 -2.52
C GLY A 7 14.22 3.68 -2.20
N GLY A 8 13.98 3.46 -0.92
CA GLY A 8 12.80 2.82 -0.40
C GLY A 8 11.59 3.75 -0.44
N MET A 9 10.46 3.17 -0.07
CA MET A 9 9.23 3.87 0.24
C MET A 9 9.49 5.01 1.23
N PRO A 10 9.25 6.28 0.84
CA PRO A 10 9.46 7.39 1.75
C PRO A 10 8.46 7.31 2.92
N PRO A 11 8.89 7.54 4.17
CA PRO A 11 7.97 7.62 5.28
C PRO A 11 7.13 8.90 5.18
N PRO A 12 5.89 8.90 5.69
CA PRO A 12 5.11 10.13 5.83
C PRO A 12 5.82 11.10 6.77
N THR A 13 5.83 12.38 6.41
CA THR A 13 6.54 13.45 7.11
C THR A 13 5.63 14.22 8.06
N THR A 14 4.32 14.21 7.79
CA THR A 14 3.33 14.87 8.63
C THR A 14 2.32 13.87 9.17
N ARG A 15 1.71 14.22 10.32
CA ARG A 15 0.57 13.46 10.87
C ARG A 15 -0.59 13.37 9.87
N MET A 16 -0.81 14.43 9.09
CA MET A 16 -1.88 14.47 8.09
C MET A 16 -1.63 13.46 6.97
N GLU A 17 -0.41 13.39 6.43
CA GLU A 17 -0.02 12.37 5.45
C GLU A 17 -0.17 10.96 6.01
N PHE A 18 0.25 10.77 7.26
CA PHE A 18 0.11 9.48 7.92
C PHE A 18 -1.36 9.06 8.06
N GLU A 19 -2.22 9.93 8.60
CA GLU A 19 -3.66 9.66 8.74
C GLU A 19 -4.31 9.41 7.38
N HIS A 20 -3.95 10.20 6.35
CA HIS A 20 -4.41 9.99 4.98
C HIS A 20 -4.06 8.59 4.46
N ASN A 21 -2.81 8.13 4.65
CA ASN A 21 -2.40 6.80 4.24
C ASN A 21 -3.24 5.71 4.93
N ILE A 22 -3.53 5.85 6.23
CA ILE A 22 -4.40 4.89 6.94
C ILE A 22 -5.80 4.86 6.35
N PHE A 23 -6.36 6.03 6.01
CA PHE A 23 -7.67 6.11 5.36
C PHE A 23 -7.68 5.42 4.00
N LEU A 24 -6.60 5.45 3.21
CA LEU A 24 -6.51 4.67 1.96
C LEU A 24 -6.72 3.17 2.21
N SER A 25 -6.15 2.62 3.28
CA SER A 25 -6.35 1.21 3.63
C SER A 25 -7.76 0.89 4.09
N ILE A 26 -8.39 1.82 4.81
CA ILE A 26 -9.80 1.68 5.23
C ILE A 26 -10.71 1.66 4.00
N GLU A 27 -10.50 2.60 3.06
CA GLU A 27 -11.28 2.70 1.83
C GLU A 27 -11.04 1.50 0.90
N GLU A 28 -9.80 0.98 0.80
CA GLU A 28 -9.53 -0.25 0.04
C GLU A 28 -10.34 -1.43 0.58
N VAL A 29 -10.31 -1.64 1.90
CA VAL A 29 -11.05 -2.74 2.53
C VAL A 29 -12.55 -2.56 2.32
N ARG A 30 -13.05 -1.33 2.49
CA ARG A 30 -14.46 -1.01 2.26
C ARG A 30 -14.86 -1.31 0.81
N PHE A 31 -14.10 -0.81 -0.16
CA PHE A 31 -14.34 -1.03 -1.57
C PHE A 31 -14.35 -2.53 -1.91
N LYS A 32 -13.37 -3.30 -1.42
CA LYS A 32 -13.29 -4.74 -1.68
C LYS A 32 -14.43 -5.52 -1.03
N LEU A 33 -14.90 -5.10 0.15
CA LEU A 33 -16.06 -5.70 0.81
C LEU A 33 -17.37 -5.39 0.07
N GLU A 34 -17.56 -4.14 -0.36
CA GLU A 34 -18.77 -3.70 -1.09
C GLU A 34 -18.89 -4.37 -2.47
N ASN A 35 -17.77 -4.74 -3.09
CA ASN A 35 -17.71 -5.36 -4.43
C ASN A 35 -17.45 -6.89 -4.41
N ASP A 36 -17.54 -7.54 -3.23
CA ASP A 36 -17.26 -8.98 -3.05
C ASP A 36 -15.91 -9.44 -3.65
N ILE A 37 -14.90 -8.57 -3.61
CA ILE A 37 -13.56 -8.87 -4.11
C ILE A 37 -12.81 -9.70 -3.05
N LYS A 38 -12.43 -10.92 -3.43
CA LYS A 38 -11.72 -11.86 -2.57
C LYS A 38 -10.22 -11.59 -2.56
N ASP A 39 -9.75 -10.93 -1.51
CA ASP A 39 -8.33 -10.72 -1.22
C ASP A 39 -7.98 -11.34 0.14
N TYR A 40 -7.74 -12.64 0.15
CA TYR A 40 -7.48 -13.39 1.38
C TYR A 40 -6.24 -12.88 2.14
N GLY A 41 -5.22 -12.39 1.42
CA GLY A 41 -4.00 -11.83 2.02
C GLY A 41 -4.30 -10.58 2.85
N LEU A 42 -5.04 -9.64 2.27
CA LEU A 42 -5.50 -8.43 2.94
C LEU A 42 -6.41 -8.77 4.13
N TYR A 43 -7.41 -9.64 3.93
CA TYR A 43 -8.40 -9.98 4.95
C TYR A 43 -7.82 -10.73 6.14
N GLN A 44 -6.82 -11.60 5.95
CA GLN A 44 -6.18 -12.32 7.04
C GLN A 44 -5.10 -11.49 7.76
N SER A 45 -4.39 -10.62 7.02
CA SER A 45 -3.20 -9.95 7.57
C SER A 45 -3.48 -8.54 8.09
N VAL A 46 -4.25 -7.75 7.35
CA VAL A 46 -4.39 -6.30 7.58
C VAL A 46 -5.72 -5.96 8.25
N VAL A 47 -6.82 -6.60 7.82
CA VAL A 47 -8.15 -6.31 8.38
C VAL A 47 -8.28 -6.54 9.89
N PRO A 48 -7.71 -7.61 10.50
CA PRO A 48 -7.77 -7.78 11.95
C PRO A 48 -7.07 -6.66 12.71
N SER A 49 -6.03 -6.08 12.12
CA SER A 49 -5.31 -4.94 12.68
C SER A 49 -6.05 -3.62 12.47
N LEU A 50 -6.63 -3.40 11.28
CA LEU A 50 -7.46 -2.22 11.00
C LEU A 50 -8.67 -2.12 11.94
N ARG A 51 -9.28 -3.25 12.31
CA ARG A 51 -10.40 -3.28 13.28
C ARG A 51 -10.03 -2.76 14.67
N LYS A 52 -8.74 -2.72 15.01
CA LYS A 52 -8.27 -2.19 16.31
C LYS A 52 -8.07 -0.68 16.28
N VAL A 53 -7.99 -0.08 15.09
CA VAL A 53 -7.80 1.36 14.93
C VAL A 53 -9.01 2.11 15.46
N LYS A 54 -8.78 3.03 16.39
CA LYS A 54 -9.84 3.85 17.01
C LYS A 54 -9.73 5.29 16.54
N SER A 55 -10.84 6.00 16.68
CA SER A 55 -10.91 7.45 16.50
C SER A 55 -11.01 8.15 17.86
N LEU A 56 -10.30 9.27 17.99
CA LEU A 56 -10.41 10.21 19.08
C LEU A 56 -11.73 11.01 18.96
N PRO A 57 -12.20 11.68 20.04
CA PRO A 57 -13.43 12.47 20.02
C PRO A 57 -13.46 13.60 18.98
N ASN A 58 -12.28 14.05 18.51
CA ASN A 58 -12.15 15.05 17.45
C ASN A 58 -12.10 14.42 16.03
N HIS A 59 -12.55 13.18 15.88
CA HIS A 59 -12.56 12.39 14.64
C HIS A 59 -11.19 12.08 14.03
N ARG A 60 -10.09 12.41 14.70
CA ARG A 60 -8.75 11.98 14.26
C ARG A 60 -8.49 10.54 14.66
N ILE A 61 -7.59 9.89 13.94
CA ILE A 61 -7.15 8.53 14.29
C ILE A 61 -6.31 8.58 15.57
N ASP A 62 -6.58 7.64 16.48
CA ASP A 62 -5.75 7.40 17.64
C ASP A 62 -4.50 6.60 17.23
N LEU A 63 -3.38 7.31 17.11
CA LEU A 63 -2.11 6.73 16.66
C LEU A 63 -1.62 5.59 17.56
N THR A 64 -2.02 5.54 18.84
CA THR A 64 -1.61 4.48 19.78
C THR A 64 -2.26 3.13 19.48
N THR A 65 -3.33 3.14 18.67
CA THR A 65 -4.07 1.93 18.31
C THR A 65 -3.63 1.32 16.99
N ILE A 66 -2.71 1.98 16.27
CA ILE A 66 -2.18 1.53 14.99
C ILE A 66 -1.00 0.60 15.23
N ASP A 67 -1.06 -0.57 14.62
CA ASP A 67 0.06 -1.49 14.61
C ASP A 67 0.95 -1.33 13.37
N GLU A 68 2.08 -2.02 13.41
CA GLU A 68 3.09 -1.95 12.34
C GLU A 68 2.56 -2.48 11.01
N LYS A 69 1.65 -3.46 11.01
CA LYS A 69 1.10 -4.07 9.79
C LYS A 69 0.28 -3.06 9.01
N VAL A 70 -0.64 -2.39 9.69
CA VAL A 70 -1.47 -1.34 9.08
C VAL A 70 -0.58 -0.23 8.58
N ARG A 71 0.36 0.24 9.40
CA ARG A 71 1.29 1.30 9.03
C ARG A 71 2.07 0.97 7.74
N LEU A 72 2.63 -0.24 7.64
CA LEU A 72 3.39 -0.67 6.47
C LEU A 72 2.52 -0.80 5.23
N HIS A 73 1.34 -1.43 5.36
CA HIS A 73 0.39 -1.59 4.25
C HIS A 73 -0.07 -0.23 3.72
N SER A 74 -0.50 0.67 4.60
CA SER A 74 -0.96 2.02 4.26
C SER A 74 0.12 2.85 3.56
N ASN A 75 1.36 2.80 4.06
CA ASN A 75 2.47 3.51 3.42
C ASN A 75 2.79 2.91 2.05
N MET A 76 2.72 1.58 1.92
CA MET A 76 2.98 0.88 0.67
C MET A 76 1.94 1.28 -0.37
N GLN A 77 0.66 1.32 -0.02
CA GLN A 77 -0.40 1.78 -0.91
C GLN A 77 -0.13 3.17 -1.46
N LYS A 78 0.21 4.12 -0.58
CA LYS A 78 0.54 5.48 -1.04
C LYS A 78 1.76 5.50 -1.94
N TRP A 79 2.77 4.69 -1.63
CA TRP A 79 3.99 4.61 -2.43
C TRP A 79 3.76 4.01 -3.81
N MET A 80 2.86 3.03 -3.93
CA MET A 80 2.49 2.44 -5.22
C MET A 80 1.84 3.46 -6.16
N GLU A 81 1.20 4.51 -5.64
CA GLU A 81 0.68 5.62 -6.45
C GLU A 81 1.78 6.55 -6.98
N SER A 82 3.01 6.47 -6.47
CA SER A 82 4.07 7.39 -6.88
C SER A 82 4.58 7.08 -8.30
N ASP A 83 4.83 8.14 -9.08
CA ASP A 83 5.40 8.04 -10.44
C ASP A 83 6.66 7.18 -10.47
N ARG A 84 7.51 7.34 -9.45
CA ARG A 84 8.73 6.56 -9.29
C ARG A 84 8.46 5.05 -9.18
N PHE A 85 7.43 4.64 -8.44
CA PHE A 85 7.08 3.22 -8.35
C PHE A 85 6.58 2.70 -9.70
N GLN A 86 5.74 3.48 -10.38
CA GLN A 86 5.21 3.12 -11.70
C GLN A 86 6.31 2.97 -12.76
N GLU A 87 7.29 3.88 -12.77
CA GLU A 87 8.46 3.78 -13.64
C GLU A 87 9.28 2.51 -13.36
N ILE A 88 9.52 2.20 -12.08
CA ILE A 88 10.26 0.99 -11.67
C ILE A 88 9.51 -0.25 -12.11
N ARG A 89 8.19 -0.29 -11.89
CA ARG A 89 7.32 -1.39 -12.29
C ARG A 89 7.37 -1.62 -13.80
N LYS A 90 7.21 -0.56 -14.59
CA LYS A 90 7.26 -0.64 -16.05
C LYS A 90 8.60 -1.19 -16.56
N LYS A 91 9.72 -0.71 -16.01
CA LYS A 91 11.06 -1.22 -16.35
C LYS A 91 11.23 -2.70 -15.99
N ALA A 92 10.67 -3.14 -14.86
CA ALA A 92 10.70 -4.53 -14.44
C ALA A 92 9.88 -5.43 -15.37
N GLU A 93 8.70 -4.97 -15.81
CA GLU A 93 7.85 -5.66 -16.79
C GLU A 93 8.57 -5.78 -18.14
N GLU A 94 9.17 -4.69 -18.65
CA GLU A 94 9.98 -4.70 -19.87
C GLU A 94 11.15 -5.69 -19.80
N THR A 95 11.89 -5.70 -18.69
CA THR A 95 13.01 -6.63 -18.47
C THR A 95 12.53 -8.08 -18.40
N THR A 96 11.37 -8.32 -17.79
CA THR A 96 10.77 -9.65 -17.68
C THR A 96 10.35 -10.16 -19.05
N ASN A 97 9.66 -9.35 -19.85
CA ASN A 97 9.24 -9.69 -21.21
C ASN A 97 10.43 -9.93 -22.15
N GLN A 98 11.56 -9.25 -21.93
CA GLN A 98 12.79 -9.51 -22.69
C GLN A 98 13.44 -10.85 -22.32
N LYS A 99 13.43 -11.23 -21.04
CA LYS A 99 14.01 -12.50 -20.57
C LYS A 99 13.11 -13.71 -20.81
N PHE A 100 11.81 -13.51 -20.70
CA PHE A 100 10.76 -14.52 -20.85
C PHE A 100 9.67 -13.91 -21.72
N PRO A 101 9.82 -13.98 -23.06
CA PRO A 101 8.77 -13.52 -23.93
C PRO A 101 7.49 -14.32 -23.64
N PRO A 102 6.30 -13.68 -23.63
CA PRO A 102 5.06 -14.40 -23.41
C PRO A 102 4.91 -15.49 -24.48
N THR A 103 4.59 -16.71 -24.05
CA THR A 103 4.36 -17.83 -24.97
C THR A 103 3.21 -17.45 -25.89
N THR A 104 3.48 -17.25 -27.17
CA THR A 104 2.43 -17.20 -28.19
C THR A 104 1.75 -18.57 -28.15
N GLU A 105 0.47 -18.62 -27.80
CA GLU A 105 -0.31 -19.86 -27.87
C GLU A 105 -0.17 -20.40 -29.30
N ILE A 106 0.43 -21.60 -29.43
CA ILE A 106 0.45 -22.35 -30.69
C ILE A 106 -0.96 -22.91 -30.84
N GLU A 107 -1.71 -22.42 -31.83
CA GLU A 107 -3.03 -22.90 -32.24
C GLU A 107 -3.06 -24.42 -32.53
#